data_AF-A0A7U4LNI1-F1
#
_entry.id   AF-A0A7U4LNI1-F1
#
_cell.length_a   1.000
_cell.length_b   1.000
_cell.length_c   1.000
_cell.angle_alpha   90.00
_cell.angle_beta   90.00
_cell.angle_gamma   90.00
#
_symmetry.space_group_name_H-M   'P 1'
#
loop_
_entity.id
_entity.type
_entity.pdbx_description
1 polymer ?
#
loop_
_entity_poly.entity_id
_entity_poly.type
_entity_poly.pdbx_seq_one_letter_code
_entity_poly.pdbx_strand_id
1 'polypeptide(L)' 'MRIEKILKTQQPKTHKQLNKNRKQNKKRRRRGKKENLSFSDVMDLMKHDSYYRGKGGRIKQRTWGK' A
#
# COMPACT_ATOMS: atom_id res chain seq x y z
N MET A 1 -6.58 37.78 -4.68
CA MET A 1 -7.68 37.31 -3.79
C MET A 1 -7.53 35.80 -3.59
N ARG A 2 -7.44 35.27 -2.35
CA ARG A 2 -7.30 33.82 -2.14
C ARG A 2 -8.68 33.16 -2.04
N ILE A 3 -8.94 32.15 -2.88
CA ILE A 3 -10.22 31.41 -2.94
C ILE A 3 -10.62 30.85 -1.56
N GLU A 4 -9.66 30.41 -0.75
CA GLU A 4 -9.90 29.93 0.62
C GLU A 4 -10.57 30.98 1.53
N LYS A 5 -10.15 32.24 1.45
CA LYS A 5 -10.73 33.33 2.27
C LYS A 5 -12.17 33.63 1.84
N ILE A 6 -12.44 33.59 0.54
CA ILE A 6 -13.78 33.78 -0.05
C ILE A 6 -14.70 32.64 0.36
N LEU A 7 -14.23 31.39 0.25
CA LEU A 7 -15.02 30.22 0.61
C LEU A 7 -15.33 30.19 2.11
N LYS A 8 -14.40 30.66 2.95
CA LYS A 8 -14.60 30.76 4.39
C LYS A 8 -15.70 31.77 4.75
N THR A 9 -15.80 32.88 4.03
CA THR A 9 -16.80 33.93 4.30
C THR A 9 -18.15 33.63 3.65
N GLN A 10 -18.15 33.18 2.40
CA GLN A 10 -19.38 32.92 1.64
C GLN A 10 -20.01 31.56 1.94
N GLN A 11 -19.20 30.53 2.23
CA GLN A 11 -19.68 29.15 2.41
C GLN A 11 -18.94 28.42 3.55
N PRO A 12 -19.20 28.78 4.81
CA PRO A 12 -18.47 28.23 5.96
C PRO A 12 -18.64 26.71 6.15
N LYS A 13 -19.81 26.16 5.79
CA LYS A 13 -20.09 24.72 5.89
C LYS A 13 -19.22 23.89 4.93
N THR A 14 -19.14 24.28 3.66
CA THR A 14 -18.29 23.60 2.66
C THR A 14 -16.81 23.76 3.00
N HIS A 15 -16.37 24.94 3.43
CA HIS A 15 -15.00 25.15 3.91
C HIS A 15 -14.64 24.21 5.07
N LYS A 16 -15.53 24.04 6.06
CA LYS A 16 -15.32 23.12 7.20
C LYS A 16 -15.22 21.66 6.75
N GLN A 17 -16.04 21.25 5.78
CA GLN A 17 -16.03 19.88 5.24
C GLN A 17 -14.78 19.59 4.42
N LEU A 18 -14.37 20.51 3.53
CA LEU A 18 -13.14 20.37 2.74
C LEU A 18 -11.90 20.26 3.64
N ASN A 19 -11.83 21.04 4.72
CA ASN A 19 -10.70 20.99 5.66
C ASN A 19 -10.67 19.67 6.46
N LYS A 20 -11.83 19.09 6.81
CA LYS A 20 -11.92 17.75 7.41
C LYS A 20 -11.39 16.67 6.45
N ASN A 21 -11.80 16.70 5.19
CA ASN A 21 -11.36 15.74 4.17
C ASN A 21 -9.85 15.81 3.94
N ARG A 22 -9.27 17.03 3.90
CA ARG A 22 -7.81 17.23 3.81
C ARG A 22 -7.05 16.56 4.96
N LYS A 23 -7.53 16.68 6.20
CA LYS A 23 -6.91 16.03 7.37
C LYS A 23 -7.00 14.50 7.28
N GLN A 24 -8.14 13.96 6.88
CA GLN A 24 -8.31 12.50 6.72
C GLN A 24 -7.43 11.94 5.60
N ASN A 25 -7.36 12.61 4.45
CA ASN A 25 -6.50 12.20 3.34
C ASN A 25 -5.01 12.25 3.72
N LYS A 26 -4.58 13.25 4.50
CA LYS A 26 -3.20 13.32 5.02
C LYS A 26 -2.90 12.16 6.00
N LYS A 27 -3.87 11.76 6.83
CA LYS A 27 -3.75 10.58 7.70
C LYS A 27 -3.68 9.27 6.90
N ARG A 28 -4.51 9.11 5.86
CA ARG A 28 -4.50 7.96 4.95
C ARG A 28 -3.16 7.84 4.21
N ARG A 29 -2.65 8.94 3.63
CA ARG A 29 -1.37 8.97 2.93
C ARG A 29 -0.19 8.59 3.85
N ARG A 30 -0.21 9.02 5.12
CA ARG A 30 0.85 8.70 6.10
C ARG A 30 0.87 7.24 6.54
N ARG A 31 -0.23 6.49 6.39
CA ARG A 31 -0.29 5.07 6.79
C ARG A 31 0.33 4.12 5.76
N GLY A 32 0.91 4.65 4.68
CA GLY A 32 1.27 3.87 3.50
C GLY A 32 0.01 3.31 2.81
N LYS A 33 0.10 2.93 1.54
CA LYS A 33 -0.85 1.95 1.05
C LYS A 33 -0.60 0.70 1.90
N LYS A 34 -1.59 0.22 2.65
CA LYS A 34 -1.57 -1.18 3.05
C LYS A 34 -1.59 -1.94 1.73
N GLU A 35 -0.44 -2.43 1.30
CA GLU A 35 -0.43 -3.54 0.36
C GLU A 35 -1.20 -4.64 1.08
N ASN A 36 -2.34 -5.04 0.52
CA ASN A 36 -3.16 -6.12 1.09
C ASN A 36 -2.48 -7.47 0.80
N LEU A 37 -1.15 -7.52 0.87
CA LEU A 37 -0.41 -8.76 0.78
C LEU A 37 -0.70 -9.51 2.07
N SER A 38 -1.39 -10.63 1.92
CA SER A 38 -1.55 -11.60 2.98
C SER A 38 -0.18 -12.15 3.37
N PHE A 39 -0.10 -12.76 4.55
CA PHE A 39 1.11 -13.44 4.99
C PHE A 39 1.61 -14.46 3.95
N SER A 40 0.68 -15.13 3.27
CA SER A 40 0.98 -16.07 2.19
C SER A 40 1.65 -15.38 0.99
N ASP A 41 1.20 -14.19 0.59
CA ASP A 41 1.80 -13.46 -0.53
C ASP A 41 3.24 -13.03 -0.24
N VAL A 42 3.54 -12.66 1.01
CA VAL A 42 4.91 -12.36 1.46
C VAL A 42 5.77 -13.63 1.45
N MET A 43 5.21 -14.75 1.91
CA MET A 43 5.90 -16.04 1.91
C MET A 43 6.21 -16.54 0.50
N ASP A 44 5.28 -16.40 -0.44
CA ASP A 44 5.49 -16.77 -1.84
C ASP A 44 6.51 -15.86 -2.52
N LEU A 45 6.54 -14.57 -2.20
CA LEU A 45 7.56 -13.65 -2.71
C LEU A 45 8.96 -13.93 -2.13
N MET A 46 9.05 -14.27 -0.83
CA MET A 46 10.31 -14.65 -0.17
C MET A 46 10.77 -16.06 -0.53
N LYS A 47 9.90 -16.89 -1.11
CA LYS A 47 10.23 -18.23 -1.55
C LYS A 47 11.10 -18.12 -2.80
N HIS A 48 12.40 -18.30 -2.62
CA HIS A 48 13.34 -18.44 -3.72
C HIS A 48 13.04 -19.74 -4.48
N ASP A 49 12.19 -19.67 -5.51
CA ASP A 49 11.80 -20.80 -6.35
C ASP A 49 12.95 -21.38 -7.18
N SER A 50 14.12 -20.75 -7.14
CA SER A 50 15.36 -21.23 -7.77
C SER A 50 15.90 -22.53 -7.16
N TYR A 51 15.51 -22.90 -5.94
CA TYR A 51 15.99 -24.11 -5.27
C TYR A 51 14.87 -24.91 -4.60
N TYR A 52 14.99 -26.23 -4.57
CA TYR A 52 14.06 -27.14 -3.91
C TYR A 52 14.81 -28.23 -3.13
N ARG A 53 14.16 -28.86 -2.14
CA ARG A 53 14.71 -30.03 -1.45
C ARG A 53 14.28 -31.30 -2.18
N GLY A 54 15.25 -32.04 -2.72
CA GLY A 54 15.02 -33.33 -3.35
C GLY A 54 14.94 -34.47 -2.32
N LYS A 55 14.70 -35.69 -2.83
CA LYS A 55 14.76 -36.93 -2.03
C LYS A 55 16.10 -37.00 -1.27
N GLY A 56 16.05 -37.25 0.03
CA GLY A 56 17.22 -37.25 0.92
C GLY A 56 17.65 -35.86 1.45
N GLY A 57 16.80 -34.84 1.30
CA GLY A 57 17.00 -33.52 1.91
C GLY A 57 18.03 -32.62 1.22
N ARG A 58 18.67 -33.07 0.14
CA ARG A 58 19.64 -32.28 -0.63
C ARG A 58 18.96 -31.10 -1.33
N ILE A 59 19.58 -29.92 -1.21
CA ILE A 59 19.17 -28.72 -1.95
C ILE A 59 19.59 -28.88 -3.41
N LYS A 60 18.64 -28.69 -4.33
CA LYS A 60 18.83 -28.77 -5.78
C LYS A 60 18.33 -27.50 -6.44
N GLN A 61 19.04 -27.04 -7.46
CA GLN A 61 18.57 -25.92 -8.28
C GLN A 61 17.41 -26.39 -9.17
N ARG A 62 16.36 -25.58 -9.24
CA ARG A 62 15.19 -25.83 -10.09
C ARG A 62 15.57 -25.46 -11.52
N THR A 63 15.56 -26.44 -12.41
CA THR A 63 15.73 -26.20 -13.85
C THR A 63 14.36 -26.16 -14.50
N TRP A 64 14.07 -25.06 -15.18
CA TRP A 64 12.89 -24.95 -16.02
C TRP A 64 13.34 -25.43 -17.41
N GLY A 65 12.89 -26.63 -17.81
CA GLY A 65 13.25 -27.21 -19.10
C GLY A 65 12.88 -26.31 -20.28
N LYS A 66 13.52 -26.51 -21.43
CA LYS A 66 13.07 -25.94 -22.71
C LYS A 66 11.76 -26.58 -23.15
#